data_AF-A0A2D7B405-F1
#
_entry.id   AF-A0A2D7B405-F1
#
_cell.length_a   1.000
_cell.length_b   1.000
_cell.length_c   1.000
_cell.angle_alpha   90.00
_cell.angle_beta   90.00
_cell.angle_gamma   90.00
#
_symmetry.space_group_name_H-M   'P 1'
#
loop_
_entity.id
_entity.type
_entity.pdbx_description
1 polymer ?
#
loop_
_entity_poly.entity_id
_entity_poly.type
_entity_poly.pdbx_seq_one_letter_code
_entity_poly.pdbx_strand_id
1 'polypeptide(L)'
;MLRRQQQIRNHIQRLLDAGLFAVGFWLAYWLRTNETLLGELGLNILGMFGGAKDISEIEPFSEFMPFLFLTVPLSLVLLQAQGFYRRPLLASRRLTAWQLFKVCVLITVSLIIIVFFAKAQLARAVFILFGAFSFMLVFIKEEILQRYLIHALGQARLRRRIIVVGTPKDVEQVRKDFHLENASDIEIVAEVDVNDSNASAFLDALHKYSANGVLLATKHTYFGRIEKVIQACELEGVEVWMLANFFNTQISRTTLDELYGRPVVVFRSTPDFSWQAVGKQSIDFVGALFAILLFSPILMFCTLAIRLTSKGPVFFKQQRSGLNGRPFTMFKFRTMVTDAEQRKDELLAYNEMAGPVFKVTNDPRITPIGQFLRNRSFDELPQLFNVLRGEMSLVGPRPLPVDETMQFDELAHRRRLSVKPGLTCLWQISGRNEVTDFKEWVRLDLEYIDNWSLWLDIKILLRTIPVVIGGDGAR
;
A
#
# COMPACT_ATOMS: atom_id res chain seq x y z
N MET A 1 23.06 -12.43 2.12
CA MET A 1 23.89 -11.31 2.67
C MET A 1 23.41 -9.90 2.25
N LEU A 2 22.68 -9.78 1.13
CA LEU A 2 22.20 -8.52 0.54
C LEU A 2 21.34 -7.64 1.47
N ARG A 3 20.42 -8.24 2.25
CA ARG A 3 19.54 -7.46 3.14
C ARG A 3 20.29 -6.77 4.28
N ARG A 4 21.31 -7.43 4.86
CA ARG A 4 22.14 -6.86 5.94
C ARG A 4 23.09 -5.77 5.42
N GLN A 5 23.72 -5.98 4.27
CA GLN A 5 24.53 -4.96 3.61
C GLN A 5 23.69 -3.76 3.16
N GLN A 6 22.50 -4.02 2.59
CA GLN A 6 21.55 -2.97 2.22
C GLN A 6 21.04 -2.22 3.45
N GLN A 7 20.77 -2.90 4.57
CA GLN A 7 20.40 -2.26 5.83
C GLN A 7 21.51 -1.37 6.36
N ILE A 8 22.74 -1.87 6.48
CA ILE A 8 23.90 -1.07 6.96
C ILE A 8 24.09 0.15 6.06
N ARG A 9 24.08 -0.04 4.74
CA ARG A 9 24.16 1.05 3.76
C ARG A 9 23.05 2.08 3.95
N ASN A 10 21.81 1.63 4.11
CA ASN A 10 20.67 2.51 4.32
C ASN A 10 20.82 3.32 5.62
N HIS A 11 21.39 2.73 6.68
CA HIS A 11 21.71 3.47 7.91
C HIS A 11 22.79 4.52 7.66
N ILE A 12 23.87 4.16 6.97
CA ILE A 12 24.96 5.11 6.62
C ILE A 12 24.42 6.27 5.77
N GLN A 13 23.62 5.99 4.74
CA GLN A 13 23.02 7.02 3.89
C GLN A 13 22.11 7.96 4.68
N ARG A 14 21.30 7.44 5.61
CA ARG A 14 20.45 8.27 6.48
C ARG A 14 21.26 9.17 7.40
N LEU A 15 22.34 8.67 7.98
CA LEU A 15 23.22 9.46 8.85
C LEU A 15 23.91 10.58 8.06
N LEU A 16 24.41 10.27 6.86
CA LEU A 16 25.00 11.27 5.97
C LEU A 16 23.98 12.32 5.56
N ASP A 17 22.79 11.91 5.12
CA ASP A 17 21.73 12.83 4.71
C ASP A 17 21.30 13.72 5.89
N ALA A 18 21.19 13.17 7.11
CA ALA A 18 20.89 13.94 8.31
C ALA A 18 21.90 15.06 8.55
N GLY A 19 23.19 14.73 8.41
CA GLY A 19 24.28 15.71 8.46
C GLY A 19 24.18 16.76 7.37
N LEU A 20 23.87 16.36 6.13
CA LEU A 20 23.71 17.30 5.01
C LEU A 20 22.50 18.23 5.17
N PHE A 21 21.38 17.75 5.72
CA PHE A 21 20.25 18.63 6.05
C PHE A 21 20.62 19.62 7.15
N ALA A 22 21.32 19.19 8.20
CA ALA A 22 21.78 20.10 9.26
C ALA A 22 22.76 21.16 8.71
N VAL A 23 23.70 20.76 7.87
CA VAL A 23 24.63 21.68 7.18
C VAL A 23 23.88 22.61 6.24
N GLY A 24 22.91 22.10 5.47
CA GLY A 24 22.09 22.92 4.58
C GLY A 24 21.28 23.97 5.33
N PHE A 25 20.79 23.66 6.53
CA PHE A 25 20.09 24.59 7.40
C PHE A 25 21.04 25.67 7.94
N TRP A 26 22.22 25.26 8.41
CA TRP A 26 23.24 26.18 8.88
C TRP A 26 23.72 27.12 7.76
N LEU A 27 23.94 26.61 6.55
CA LEU A 27 24.30 27.42 5.38
C LEU A 27 23.20 28.39 5.00
N ALA A 28 21.93 28.00 5.09
CA ALA A 28 20.81 28.89 4.82
C ALA A 28 20.75 30.07 5.82
N TYR A 29 20.97 29.78 7.11
CA TYR A 29 21.07 30.82 8.15
C TYR A 29 22.30 31.72 7.93
N TRP A 30 23.47 31.13 7.70
CA TRP A 30 24.72 31.84 7.49
C TRP A 30 24.64 32.76 6.27
N LEU A 31 24.10 32.26 5.15
CA LEU A 31 23.93 33.03 3.93
C LEU A 31 22.95 34.19 4.13
N ARG A 32 21.86 33.96 4.88
CA ARG A 32 20.92 35.04 5.23
C ARG A 32 21.55 36.11 6.11
N THR A 33 22.48 35.72 6.99
CA THR A 33 23.15 36.62 7.95
C THR A 33 24.23 37.45 7.28
N ASN A 34 24.92 36.91 6.28
CA ASN A 34 25.93 37.61 5.49
C ASN A 34 25.32 38.18 4.21
N GLU A 35 24.34 39.07 4.37
CA GLU A 35 23.56 39.67 3.28
C GLU A 35 24.42 40.46 2.26
N THR A 36 25.62 40.89 2.66
CA THR A 36 26.62 41.54 1.79
C THR A 36 27.03 40.66 0.59
N LEU A 37 27.09 39.34 0.77
CA LEU A 37 27.56 38.40 -0.26
C LEU A 37 26.53 38.16 -1.38
N LEU A 38 25.24 38.24 -1.04
CA LEU A 38 24.12 38.12 -2.00
C LEU A 38 23.82 39.43 -2.74
N GLY A 39 24.03 40.56 -2.07
CA GLY A 39 23.93 41.89 -2.68
C GLY A 39 24.95 42.09 -3.82
N GLU A 40 26.17 41.58 -3.65
CA GLU A 40 27.22 41.61 -4.70
C GLU A 40 26.92 40.68 -5.89
N LEU A 41 26.13 39.62 -5.68
CA LEU A 41 25.72 38.66 -6.72
C LEU A 41 24.50 39.12 -7.55
N GLY A 42 23.94 40.31 -7.29
CA GLY A 42 22.84 40.90 -8.06
C GLY A 42 21.49 40.19 -7.93
N LEU A 43 21.38 39.22 -7.01
CA LEU A 43 20.15 38.45 -6.77
C LEU A 43 19.28 39.18 -5.75
N ASN A 44 18.48 40.14 -6.19
CA ASN A 44 17.42 40.82 -5.42
C ASN A 44 16.25 39.87 -5.02
N ILE A 45 16.52 38.59 -4.82
CA ILE A 45 15.53 37.56 -4.46
C ILE A 45 15.04 37.75 -3.01
N LEU A 46 15.87 38.32 -2.14
CA LEU A 46 15.54 38.53 -0.71
C LEU A 46 14.44 39.56 -0.46
N GLY A 47 14.32 40.57 -1.33
CA GLY A 47 13.23 41.56 -1.25
C GLY A 47 11.84 40.97 -1.54
N MET A 48 11.76 39.88 -2.33
CA MET A 48 10.49 39.20 -2.66
C MET A 48 9.95 38.31 -1.51
N PHE A 49 10.80 37.90 -0.56
CA PHE A 49 10.42 36.95 0.49
C PHE A 49 10.38 37.59 1.90
N GLY A 50 10.23 38.92 1.95
CA GLY A 50 9.99 39.66 3.20
C GLY A 50 11.22 40.31 3.84
N GLY A 51 12.29 40.55 3.07
CA GLY A 51 13.37 41.44 3.49
C GLY A 51 12.98 42.91 3.30
N ALA A 52 12.14 43.45 4.19
CA ALA A 52 12.06 44.90 4.32
C ALA A 52 13.38 45.41 4.92
N LYS A 53 13.82 46.60 4.49
CA LYS A 53 15.00 47.34 4.97
C LYS A 53 15.02 47.61 6.49
N ASP A 54 14.05 47.11 7.26
CA ASP A 54 13.82 47.41 8.68
C ASP A 54 14.06 46.24 9.65
N ILE A 55 14.56 45.07 9.20
CA ILE A 55 15.00 44.01 10.13
C ILE A 55 16.51 44.13 10.32
N SER A 56 16.91 45.09 11.16
CA SER A 56 18.33 45.40 11.43
C SER A 56 19.06 44.37 12.30
N GLU A 57 18.37 43.38 12.87
CA GLU A 57 18.99 42.29 13.63
C GLU A 57 18.29 40.96 13.29
N ILE A 58 19.04 40.01 12.72
CA ILE A 58 18.56 38.65 12.52
C ILE A 58 18.58 37.94 13.87
N GLU A 59 17.47 37.27 14.22
CA GLU A 59 17.35 36.49 15.45
C GLU A 59 18.53 35.49 15.59
N PRO A 60 19.06 35.28 16.79
CA PRO A 60 20.19 34.40 17.00
C PRO A 60 19.85 32.96 16.59
N PHE A 61 20.87 32.21 16.14
CA PHE A 61 20.71 30.83 15.68
C PHE A 61 20.02 29.90 16.71
N SER A 62 20.06 30.24 18.00
CA SER A 62 19.33 29.55 19.06
C SER A 62 17.81 29.50 18.83
N GLU A 63 17.22 30.51 18.19
CA GLU A 63 15.79 30.54 17.89
C GLU A 63 15.41 29.59 16.74
N PHE A 64 16.38 29.26 15.89
CA PHE A 64 16.21 28.29 14.80
C PHE A 64 16.48 26.84 15.22
N MET A 65 17.10 26.59 16.37
CA MET A 65 17.41 25.24 16.87
C MET A 65 16.21 24.30 16.93
N PRO A 66 15.04 24.69 17.48
CA PRO A 66 13.86 23.81 17.53
C PRO A 66 13.43 23.35 16.13
N PHE A 67 13.54 24.23 15.13
CA PHE A 67 13.22 23.92 13.74
C PHE A 67 14.24 22.98 13.12
N LEU A 68 15.53 23.12 13.43
CA LEU A 68 16.56 22.17 12.99
C LEU A 68 16.30 20.77 13.56
N PHE A 69 16.02 20.66 14.86
CA PHE A 69 15.71 19.39 15.52
C PHE A 69 14.39 18.77 15.01
N LEU A 70 13.45 19.57 14.52
CA LEU A 70 12.21 19.09 13.91
C LEU A 70 12.42 18.64 12.46
N THR A 71 13.17 19.42 11.67
CA THR A 71 13.26 19.26 10.21
C THR A 71 14.14 18.12 9.77
N VAL A 72 15.27 17.90 10.44
CA VAL A 72 16.21 16.82 10.12
C VAL A 72 15.54 15.44 10.26
N PRO A 73 14.91 15.06 11.38
CA PRO A 73 14.24 13.76 11.46
C PRO A 73 13.04 13.68 10.49
N LEU A 74 12.27 14.77 10.35
CA LEU A 74 11.13 14.80 9.43
C LEU A 74 11.56 14.58 7.98
N SER A 75 12.69 15.14 7.55
CA SER A 75 13.22 14.96 6.20
C SER A 75 13.59 13.52 5.90
N LEU A 76 14.23 12.83 6.85
CA LEU A 76 14.57 11.42 6.73
C LEU A 76 13.32 10.54 6.64
N VAL A 77 12.30 10.83 7.45
CA VAL A 77 11.03 10.10 7.43
C VAL A 77 10.32 10.28 6.09
N LEU A 78 10.27 11.50 5.56
CA LEU A 78 9.65 11.80 4.26
C LEU A 78 10.41 11.14 3.10
N LEU A 79 11.76 11.17 3.11
CA LEU A 79 12.58 10.45 2.13
C LEU A 79 12.32 8.93 2.21
N GLN A 80 12.24 8.38 3.41
CA GLN A 80 11.94 6.97 3.62
C GLN A 80 10.53 6.60 3.13
N ALA A 81 9.52 7.44 3.38
CA ALA A 81 8.15 7.23 2.93
C ALA A 81 8.04 7.22 1.39
N GLN A 82 8.85 8.03 0.71
CA GLN A 82 8.94 8.03 -0.76
C GLN A 82 9.78 6.88 -1.35
N GLY A 83 10.35 6.02 -0.50
CA GLY A 83 11.18 4.90 -0.95
C GLY A 83 12.58 5.31 -1.41
N PHE A 84 13.05 6.52 -1.07
CA PHE A 84 14.36 7.04 -1.45
C PHE A 84 15.50 6.07 -1.07
N TYR A 85 15.45 5.49 0.12
CA TYR A 85 16.45 4.52 0.61
C TYR A 85 16.22 3.06 0.16
N ARG A 86 15.12 2.78 -0.52
CA ARG A 86 14.81 1.41 -1.00
C ARG A 86 15.20 1.20 -2.47
N ARG A 87 15.56 2.27 -3.17
CA ARG A 87 15.88 2.23 -4.61
C ARG A 87 17.21 1.51 -4.90
N PRO A 88 17.39 0.99 -6.13
CA PRO A 88 18.69 0.53 -6.60
C PRO A 88 19.68 1.69 -6.68
N LEU A 89 20.97 1.40 -6.49
CA LEU A 89 22.03 2.42 -6.46
C LEU A 89 22.16 3.22 -7.76
N LEU A 90 21.76 2.62 -8.87
CA LEU A 90 21.79 3.22 -10.20
C LEU A 90 20.39 3.59 -10.66
N ALA A 91 19.60 4.18 -9.76
CA ALA A 91 18.31 4.74 -10.11
C ALA A 91 18.46 5.88 -11.13
N SER A 92 17.41 6.11 -11.93
CA SER A 92 17.37 7.23 -12.87
C SER A 92 17.56 8.58 -12.16
N ARG A 93 18.46 9.42 -12.69
CA ARG A 93 18.75 10.76 -12.15
C ARG A 93 17.49 11.62 -12.01
N ARG A 94 16.57 11.51 -12.97
CA ARG A 94 15.28 12.24 -12.96
C ARG A 94 14.41 11.81 -11.79
N LEU A 95 14.36 10.52 -11.49
CA LEU A 95 13.59 9.99 -10.36
C LEU A 95 14.16 10.51 -9.03
N THR A 96 15.49 10.46 -8.87
CA THR A 96 16.18 10.97 -7.67
C THR A 96 15.92 12.47 -7.46
N ALA A 97 16.08 13.28 -8.51
CA ALA A 97 15.82 14.71 -8.45
C ALA A 97 14.35 15.01 -8.08
N TRP A 98 13.40 14.28 -8.67
CA TRP A 98 11.98 14.49 -8.41
C TRP A 98 11.57 14.14 -6.97
N GLN A 99 12.10 13.04 -6.42
CA GLN A 99 11.86 12.66 -5.03
C GLN A 99 12.43 13.70 -4.05
N LEU A 100 13.67 14.15 -4.27
CA LEU A 100 14.31 15.18 -3.45
C LEU A 100 13.55 16.49 -3.51
N PHE A 101 13.17 16.93 -4.71
CA PHE A 101 12.42 18.15 -4.92
C PHE A 101 11.11 18.14 -4.13
N LYS A 102 10.33 17.06 -4.23
CA LYS A 102 9.09 16.89 -3.46
C LYS A 102 9.31 17.00 -1.95
N VAL A 103 10.33 16.32 -1.41
CA VAL A 103 10.62 16.38 0.03
C VAL A 103 11.01 17.79 0.45
N CYS A 104 11.95 18.42 -0.26
CA CYS A 104 12.45 19.74 0.10
C CYS A 104 11.32 20.79 0.06
N VAL A 105 10.49 20.77 -1.00
CA VAL A 105 9.33 21.65 -1.10
C VAL A 105 8.32 21.40 0.02
N LEU A 106 7.96 20.14 0.28
CA LEU A 106 6.98 19.80 1.31
C LEU A 106 7.44 20.25 2.70
N ILE A 107 8.72 20.07 3.03
CA ILE A 107 9.29 20.50 4.31
C ILE A 107 9.34 22.01 4.41
N THR A 108 9.82 22.71 3.38
CA THR A 108 9.86 24.18 3.38
C THR A 108 8.47 24.77 3.57
N VAL A 109 7.46 24.26 2.83
CA VAL A 109 6.06 24.71 2.98
C VAL A 109 5.53 24.38 4.38
N SER A 110 5.78 23.18 4.90
CA SER A 110 5.34 22.78 6.24
C SER A 110 5.93 23.68 7.32
N LEU A 111 7.21 24.06 7.21
CA LEU A 111 7.85 24.98 8.15
C LEU A 111 7.26 26.38 8.10
N ILE A 112 7.04 26.92 6.90
CA ILE A 112 6.42 28.23 6.73
C ILE A 112 5.04 28.24 7.39
N ILE A 113 4.26 27.16 7.23
CA ILE A 113 2.95 26.99 7.87
C ILE A 113 3.10 26.93 9.41
N ILE A 114 4.03 26.14 9.93
CA ILE A 114 4.26 26.03 11.38
C ILE A 114 4.66 27.37 11.99
N VAL A 115 5.60 28.08 11.36
CA VAL A 115 6.06 29.41 11.79
C VAL A 115 4.91 30.41 11.75
N PHE A 116 4.07 30.35 10.71
CA PHE A 116 2.87 31.19 10.59
C PHE A 116 1.87 30.95 11.73
N PHE A 117 1.56 29.69 12.05
CA PHE A 117 0.64 29.36 13.15
C PHE A 117 1.25 29.62 14.53
N ALA A 118 2.56 29.45 14.69
CA ALA A 118 3.27 29.78 15.91
C ALA A 118 3.40 31.30 16.16
N LYS A 119 3.00 32.13 15.19
CA LYS A 119 3.16 33.59 15.22
C LYS A 119 4.61 34.04 15.49
N ALA A 120 5.58 33.21 15.13
CA ALA A 120 7.00 33.53 15.29
C ALA A 120 7.44 34.53 14.21
N GLN A 121 8.28 35.49 14.58
CA GLN A 121 8.77 36.55 13.69
C GLN A 121 10.05 36.16 12.93
N LEU A 122 10.23 34.86 12.69
CA LEU A 122 11.40 34.30 12.02
C LEU A 122 11.43 34.66 10.52
N ALA A 123 12.65 34.90 10.02
CA ALA A 123 12.90 35.18 8.61
C ALA A 123 12.53 33.97 7.71
N ARG A 124 11.43 34.09 6.96
CA ARG A 124 10.91 33.03 6.07
C ARG A 124 11.91 32.61 4.98
N ALA A 125 12.77 33.54 4.56
CA ALA A 125 13.82 33.28 3.57
C ALA A 125 14.80 32.18 4.00
N VAL A 126 15.06 32.01 5.31
CA VAL A 126 15.94 30.95 5.84
C VAL A 126 15.38 29.57 5.49
N PHE A 127 14.06 29.37 5.60
CA PHE A 127 13.42 28.08 5.29
C PHE A 127 13.38 27.77 3.78
N ILE A 128 13.29 28.80 2.94
CA ILE A 128 13.35 28.66 1.48
C ILE A 128 14.77 28.30 1.04
N LEU A 129 15.76 29.04 1.54
CA LEU A 129 17.18 28.76 1.28
C LEU A 129 17.57 27.38 1.81
N PHE A 130 17.06 26.97 2.97
CA PHE A 130 17.26 25.63 3.52
C PHE A 130 16.79 24.53 2.56
N GLY A 131 15.60 24.68 1.97
CA GLY A 131 15.09 23.73 0.98
C GLY A 131 15.99 23.63 -0.24
N ALA A 132 16.48 24.77 -0.75
CA ALA A 132 17.37 24.82 -1.91
C ALA A 132 18.76 24.22 -1.63
N PHE A 133 19.39 24.59 -0.51
CA PHE A 133 20.69 24.07 -0.12
C PHE A 133 20.64 22.57 0.18
N SER A 134 19.61 22.11 0.89
CA SER A 134 19.44 20.70 1.19
C SER A 134 19.25 19.87 -0.08
N PHE A 135 18.46 20.38 -1.04
CA PHE A 135 18.32 19.75 -2.35
C PHE A 135 19.68 19.63 -3.04
N MET A 136 20.44 20.73 -3.12
CA MET A 136 21.73 20.76 -3.80
C MET A 136 22.76 19.81 -3.16
N LEU A 137 22.92 19.86 -1.83
CA LEU A 137 23.88 19.04 -1.09
C LEU A 137 23.59 17.55 -1.23
N VAL A 138 22.34 17.14 -1.01
CA VAL A 138 21.97 15.72 -1.11
C VAL A 138 22.03 15.24 -2.55
N PHE A 139 21.65 16.08 -3.52
CA PHE A 139 21.73 15.74 -4.95
C PHE A 139 23.19 15.58 -5.42
N ILE A 140 24.10 16.49 -5.03
CA ILE A 140 25.52 16.38 -5.34
C ILE A 140 26.11 15.11 -4.73
N LYS A 141 25.79 14.80 -3.47
CA LYS A 141 26.22 13.56 -2.83
C LYS A 141 25.77 12.33 -3.61
N GLU A 142 24.52 12.30 -4.08
CA GLU A 142 24.01 11.20 -4.91
C GLU A 142 24.70 11.11 -6.28
N GLU A 143 24.99 12.23 -6.94
CA GLU A 143 25.74 12.24 -8.21
C GLU A 143 27.18 11.75 -8.03
N ILE A 144 27.86 12.15 -6.95
CA ILE A 144 29.21 11.67 -6.62
C ILE A 144 29.17 10.18 -6.36
N LEU A 145 28.22 9.70 -5.56
CA LEU A 145 28.06 8.28 -5.26
C LEU A 145 27.78 7.48 -6.55
N GLN A 146 26.89 7.96 -7.41
CA GLN A 146 26.58 7.30 -8.67
C GLN A 146 27.80 7.22 -9.59
N ARG A 147 28.56 8.31 -9.74
CA ARG A 147 29.79 8.34 -10.56
C ARG A 147 30.87 7.44 -10.00
N TYR A 148 31.08 7.47 -8.68
CA TYR A 148 32.04 6.60 -8.00
C TYR A 148 31.67 5.13 -8.21
N LEU A 149 30.38 4.77 -8.07
CA LEU A 149 29.90 3.41 -8.28
C LEU A 149 30.05 2.98 -9.74
N ILE A 150 29.72 3.83 -10.72
CA ILE A 150 29.92 3.50 -12.14
C ILE A 150 31.41 3.30 -12.45
N HIS A 151 32.29 4.14 -11.90
CA HIS A 151 33.74 4.01 -12.10
C HIS A 151 34.30 2.76 -11.41
N ALA A 152 33.86 2.48 -10.19
CA ALA A 152 34.26 1.30 -9.43
C ALA A 152 33.74 0.01 -10.08
N LEU A 153 32.46 -0.05 -10.48
CA LEU A 153 31.86 -1.17 -11.23
C LEU A 153 32.42 -1.31 -12.66
N GLY A 154 32.99 -0.24 -13.21
CA GLY A 154 33.74 -0.24 -14.46
C GLY A 154 35.07 -1.01 -14.35
N GLN A 155 35.59 -1.22 -13.14
CA GLN A 155 36.67 -2.16 -12.90
C GLN A 155 36.07 -3.58 -12.80
N ALA A 156 36.53 -4.50 -13.65
CA ALA A 156 36.05 -5.88 -13.73
C ALA A 156 36.04 -6.65 -12.38
N ARG A 157 36.77 -6.16 -11.37
CA ARG A 157 36.84 -6.74 -10.02
C ARG A 157 35.57 -6.59 -9.17
N LEU A 158 34.65 -5.68 -9.51
CA LEU A 158 33.46 -5.40 -8.69
C LEU A 158 32.14 -5.94 -9.25
N ARG A 159 32.17 -6.54 -10.45
CA ARG A 159 31.01 -7.25 -11.00
C ARG A 159 30.87 -8.62 -10.35
N ARG A 160 29.65 -8.99 -9.99
CA ARG A 160 29.36 -10.35 -9.51
C ARG A 160 29.33 -11.29 -10.70
N ARG A 161 30.19 -12.30 -10.69
CA ARG A 161 30.31 -13.30 -11.76
C ARG A 161 29.42 -14.47 -11.37
N ILE A 162 28.27 -14.58 -12.03
CA ILE A 162 27.21 -15.52 -11.66
C ILE A 162 27.10 -16.62 -12.73
N ILE A 163 26.97 -17.87 -12.27
CA ILE A 163 26.55 -19.00 -13.12
C ILE A 163 25.05 -19.19 -12.97
N VAL A 164 24.32 -19.24 -14.08
CA VAL A 164 22.89 -19.54 -14.07
C VAL A 164 22.70 -21.04 -14.31
N VAL A 165 21.93 -21.67 -13.42
CA VAL A 165 21.78 -23.12 -13.35
C VAL A 165 20.29 -23.46 -13.47
N GLY A 166 19.90 -24.14 -14.54
CA GLY A 166 18.50 -24.48 -14.81
C GLY A 166 18.31 -25.04 -16.21
N THR A 167 17.09 -25.40 -16.57
CA THR A 167 16.81 -25.88 -17.94
C THR A 167 16.99 -24.72 -18.95
N PRO A 168 17.31 -24.98 -20.23
CA PRO A 168 17.50 -23.93 -21.22
C PRO A 168 16.32 -22.95 -21.34
N LYS A 169 15.09 -23.45 -21.13
CA LYS A 169 13.87 -22.63 -21.11
C LYS A 169 13.80 -21.71 -19.89
N ASP A 170 14.21 -22.21 -18.72
CA ASP A 170 14.21 -21.43 -17.48
C ASP A 170 15.28 -20.34 -17.51
N VAL A 171 16.47 -20.64 -18.03
CA VAL A 171 17.57 -19.69 -18.17
C VAL A 171 17.18 -18.54 -19.12
N GLU A 172 16.56 -18.86 -20.26
CA GLU A 172 16.06 -17.86 -21.20
C GLU A 172 14.96 -16.96 -20.58
N GLN A 173 14.07 -17.55 -19.77
CA GLN A 173 13.05 -16.78 -19.07
C GLN A 173 13.67 -15.83 -18.02
N VAL A 174 14.66 -16.28 -17.26
CA VAL A 174 15.39 -15.46 -16.29
C VAL A 174 16.12 -14.30 -16.98
N ARG A 175 16.72 -14.54 -18.14
CA ARG A 175 17.37 -13.50 -18.93
C ARG A 175 16.39 -12.38 -19.32
N LYS A 176 15.18 -12.75 -19.75
CA LYS A 176 14.10 -11.80 -20.10
C LYS A 176 13.55 -11.05 -18.88
N ASP A 177 13.20 -11.78 -17.82
CA ASP A 177 12.49 -11.22 -16.66
C ASP A 177 13.34 -10.24 -15.86
N PHE A 178 14.65 -10.48 -15.78
CA PHE A 178 15.56 -9.67 -14.96
C PHE A 178 16.34 -8.63 -15.76
N HIS A 179 16.22 -8.58 -17.09
CA HIS A 179 17.05 -7.75 -17.97
C HIS A 179 18.54 -7.77 -17.53
N LEU A 180 19.05 -8.95 -17.18
CA LEU A 180 20.37 -9.10 -16.53
C LEU A 180 21.51 -8.55 -17.38
N GLU A 181 21.30 -8.44 -18.69
CA GLU A 181 22.23 -7.80 -19.63
C GLU A 181 22.43 -6.30 -19.36
N ASN A 182 21.45 -5.61 -18.76
CA ASN A 182 21.50 -4.20 -18.38
C ASN A 182 21.85 -3.98 -16.90
N ALA A 183 21.97 -5.05 -16.11
CA ALA A 183 22.37 -4.97 -14.71
C ALA A 183 23.89 -4.77 -14.63
N SER A 184 24.34 -3.53 -14.46
CA SER A 184 25.78 -3.18 -14.45
C SER A 184 26.59 -3.81 -13.31
N ASP A 185 25.95 -4.47 -12.34
CA ASP A 185 26.55 -5.12 -11.18
C ASP A 185 26.65 -6.66 -11.29
N ILE A 186 26.08 -7.27 -12.34
CA ILE A 186 26.07 -8.72 -12.56
C ILE A 186 26.66 -9.05 -13.94
N GLU A 187 27.50 -10.08 -13.99
CA GLU A 187 28.03 -10.67 -15.22
C GLU A 187 27.70 -12.17 -15.23
N ILE A 188 26.95 -12.61 -16.25
CA ILE A 188 26.66 -14.04 -16.45
C ILE A 188 27.86 -14.67 -17.15
N VAL A 189 28.58 -15.54 -16.45
CA VAL A 189 29.84 -16.13 -16.95
C VAL A 189 29.65 -17.51 -17.58
N ALA A 190 28.60 -18.24 -17.17
CA ALA A 190 28.25 -19.53 -17.73
C ALA A 190 26.79 -19.89 -17.45
N GLU A 191 26.24 -20.78 -18.28
CA GLU A 191 24.91 -21.36 -18.13
C GLU A 191 25.07 -22.88 -18.09
N VAL A 192 24.44 -23.51 -17.10
CA VAL A 192 24.61 -24.93 -16.81
C VAL A 192 23.24 -25.59 -16.72
N ASP A 193 23.01 -26.60 -17.56
CA ASP A 193 21.80 -27.42 -17.48
C ASP A 193 21.93 -28.45 -16.36
N VAL A 194 21.05 -28.36 -15.35
CA VAL A 194 20.99 -29.28 -14.22
C VAL A 194 20.63 -30.71 -14.64
N ASN A 195 19.99 -30.87 -15.81
CA ASN A 195 19.59 -32.18 -16.31
C ASN A 195 20.75 -32.94 -16.96
N ASP A 196 21.70 -32.23 -17.56
CA ASP A 196 22.80 -32.80 -18.34
C ASP A 196 24.14 -32.81 -17.58
N SER A 197 24.24 -32.05 -16.49
CA SER A 197 25.53 -31.83 -15.80
C SER A 197 25.73 -32.77 -14.61
N ASN A 198 26.83 -33.54 -14.64
CA ASN A 198 27.37 -34.19 -13.45
C ASN A 198 27.91 -33.13 -12.46
N ALA A 199 27.83 -33.41 -11.16
CA ALA A 199 28.27 -32.48 -10.10
C ALA A 199 29.75 -32.04 -10.27
N SER A 200 30.60 -32.90 -10.84
CA SER A 200 31.99 -32.57 -11.17
C SER A 200 32.11 -31.51 -12.26
N ALA A 201 31.33 -31.60 -13.34
CA ALA A 201 31.35 -30.65 -14.44
C ALA A 201 30.87 -29.25 -14.01
N PHE A 202 29.95 -29.20 -13.03
CA PHE A 202 29.51 -27.95 -12.41
C PHE A 202 30.61 -27.31 -11.55
N LEU A 203 31.34 -28.10 -10.75
CA LEU A 203 32.49 -27.62 -9.98
C LEU A 203 33.61 -27.11 -10.89
N ASP A 204 33.89 -27.83 -11.98
CA ASP A 204 34.86 -27.41 -12.99
C ASP A 204 34.46 -26.06 -13.61
N ALA A 205 33.17 -25.84 -13.86
CA ALA A 205 32.67 -24.55 -14.34
C ALA A 205 32.81 -23.45 -13.28
N LEU A 206 32.50 -23.72 -12.01
CA LEU A 206 32.69 -22.76 -10.91
C LEU A 206 34.14 -22.29 -10.83
N HIS A 207 35.11 -23.20 -10.92
CA HIS A 207 36.53 -22.89 -10.87
C HIS A 207 37.02 -22.20 -12.15
N LYS A 208 36.67 -22.74 -13.32
CA LYS A 208 37.09 -22.21 -14.64
C LYS A 208 36.63 -20.77 -14.85
N TYR A 209 35.39 -20.47 -14.49
CA TYR A 209 34.83 -19.14 -14.64
C TYR A 209 35.02 -18.26 -13.40
N SER A 210 35.68 -18.76 -12.36
CA SER A 210 35.88 -18.09 -11.06
C SER A 210 34.61 -17.36 -10.59
N ALA A 211 33.49 -18.09 -10.61
CA ALA A 211 32.19 -17.53 -10.27
C ALA A 211 32.10 -17.32 -8.75
N ASN A 212 31.50 -16.20 -8.34
CA ASN A 212 31.29 -15.85 -6.94
C ASN A 212 29.82 -15.88 -6.53
N GLY A 213 28.95 -16.36 -7.42
CA GLY A 213 27.55 -16.64 -7.11
C GLY A 213 26.91 -17.59 -8.11
N VAL A 214 25.83 -18.23 -7.69
CA VAL A 214 25.06 -19.17 -8.51
C VAL A 214 23.58 -18.81 -8.42
N LEU A 215 22.91 -18.72 -9.57
CA LEU A 215 21.48 -18.46 -9.67
C LEU A 215 20.76 -19.72 -10.15
N LEU A 216 19.98 -20.34 -9.27
CA LEU A 216 19.18 -21.53 -9.56
C LEU A 216 17.80 -21.13 -10.10
N ALA A 217 17.53 -21.51 -11.34
CA ALA A 217 16.21 -21.45 -11.95
C ALA A 217 15.58 -22.85 -11.84
N THR A 218 14.54 -22.98 -11.00
CA THR A 218 14.08 -24.29 -10.50
C THR A 218 12.72 -24.73 -11.03
N LYS A 219 12.14 -23.99 -11.98
CA LYS A 219 10.78 -24.20 -12.47
C LYS A 219 10.57 -25.58 -13.11
N HIS A 220 11.57 -26.13 -13.80
CA HIS A 220 11.50 -27.45 -14.42
C HIS A 220 12.57 -28.44 -13.90
N THR A 221 13.11 -28.19 -12.70
CA THR A 221 14.25 -28.94 -12.17
C THR A 221 13.86 -29.81 -10.97
N TYR A 222 14.37 -31.04 -10.89
CA TYR A 222 14.13 -31.93 -9.75
C TYR A 222 14.82 -31.43 -8.47
N PHE A 223 14.07 -31.35 -7.36
CA PHE A 223 14.57 -30.88 -6.05
C PHE A 223 15.82 -31.62 -5.57
N GLY A 224 15.92 -32.94 -5.77
CA GLY A 224 17.10 -33.72 -5.36
C GLY A 224 18.39 -33.36 -6.11
N ARG A 225 18.31 -32.76 -7.31
CA ARG A 225 19.49 -32.26 -8.03
C ARG A 225 19.89 -30.86 -7.58
N ILE A 226 18.89 -30.02 -7.27
CA ILE A 226 19.08 -28.70 -6.68
C ILE A 226 19.84 -28.80 -5.36
N GLU A 227 19.48 -29.77 -4.51
CA GLU A 227 20.17 -30.02 -3.24
C GLU A 227 21.67 -30.30 -3.45
N LYS A 228 22.02 -31.13 -4.44
CA LYS A 228 23.44 -31.45 -4.75
C LYS A 228 24.22 -30.21 -5.21
N VAL A 229 23.58 -29.34 -6.01
CA VAL A 229 24.20 -28.07 -6.43
C VAL A 229 24.41 -27.14 -5.24
N ILE A 230 23.42 -27.04 -4.35
CA ILE A 230 23.53 -26.23 -3.12
C ILE A 230 24.66 -26.75 -2.25
N GLN A 231 24.71 -28.06 -1.99
CA GLN A 231 25.78 -28.69 -1.20
C GLN A 231 27.17 -28.44 -1.82
N ALA A 232 27.30 -28.56 -3.14
CA ALA A 232 28.55 -28.27 -3.85
C ALA A 232 28.99 -26.81 -3.67
N CYS A 233 28.07 -25.85 -3.80
CA CYS A 233 28.35 -24.44 -3.58
C CYS A 233 28.65 -24.11 -2.11
N GLU A 234 27.97 -24.75 -1.16
CA GLU A 234 28.22 -24.57 0.28
C GLU A 234 29.63 -25.01 0.66
N LEU A 235 30.10 -26.14 0.11
CA LEU A 235 31.47 -26.64 0.31
C LEU A 235 32.53 -25.67 -0.25
N GLU A 236 32.25 -25.03 -1.39
CA GLU A 236 33.14 -24.05 -2.03
C GLU A 236 32.97 -22.62 -1.47
N GLY A 237 32.02 -22.39 -0.56
CA GLY A 237 31.73 -21.07 0.02
C GLY A 237 31.11 -20.06 -0.96
N VAL A 238 30.46 -20.54 -2.03
CA VAL A 238 29.82 -19.71 -3.07
C VAL A 238 28.35 -19.42 -2.71
N GLU A 239 27.92 -18.16 -2.81
CA GLU A 239 26.53 -17.76 -2.52
C GLU A 239 25.57 -18.32 -3.59
N VAL A 240 24.51 -19.02 -3.15
CA VAL A 240 23.47 -19.56 -4.03
C VAL A 240 22.17 -18.77 -3.87
N TRP A 241 21.60 -18.29 -4.97
CA TRP A 241 20.28 -17.69 -5.03
C TRP A 241 19.32 -18.63 -5.75
N MET A 242 18.25 -19.02 -5.08
CA MET A 242 17.18 -19.80 -5.70
C MET A 242 16.01 -18.89 -6.05
N LEU A 243 15.61 -18.90 -7.32
CA LEU A 243 14.41 -18.20 -7.74
C LEU A 243 13.17 -18.93 -7.23
N ALA A 244 12.29 -18.20 -6.55
CA ALA A 244 11.03 -18.74 -6.04
C ALA A 244 9.93 -18.84 -7.11
N ASN A 245 10.32 -19.20 -8.34
CA ASN A 245 9.45 -19.29 -9.53
C ASN A 245 8.99 -20.72 -9.85
N PHE A 246 9.26 -21.67 -8.94
CA PHE A 246 8.87 -23.07 -9.08
C PHE A 246 7.37 -23.34 -8.88
N PHE A 247 6.60 -22.35 -8.43
CA PHE A 247 5.15 -22.41 -8.35
C PHE A 247 4.51 -21.41 -9.32
N ASN A 248 3.69 -21.89 -10.26
CA ASN A 248 2.85 -21.05 -11.13
C ASN A 248 1.65 -20.54 -10.32
N THR A 249 1.87 -19.55 -9.48
CA THR A 249 0.74 -18.90 -8.79
C THR A 249 0.22 -17.75 -9.64
N GLN A 250 -1.04 -17.82 -10.06
CA GLN A 250 -1.66 -16.77 -10.88
C GLN A 250 -1.80 -15.42 -10.14
N ILE A 251 -1.77 -15.43 -8.80
CA ILE A 251 -2.17 -14.27 -7.98
C ILE A 251 -1.24 -14.02 -6.77
N SER A 252 -0.70 -15.06 -6.13
CA SER A 252 0.01 -14.87 -4.85
C SER A 252 1.41 -14.31 -5.02
N ARG A 253 1.80 -13.38 -4.16
CA ARG A 253 3.21 -12.98 -4.03
C ARG A 253 3.94 -13.97 -3.14
N THR A 254 5.03 -14.53 -3.66
CA THR A 254 5.90 -15.42 -2.90
C THR A 254 6.81 -14.62 -1.99
N THR A 255 6.72 -14.85 -0.69
CA THR A 255 7.57 -14.20 0.32
C THR A 255 8.27 -15.25 1.17
N LEU A 256 9.48 -14.94 1.65
CA LEU A 256 10.14 -15.75 2.66
C LEU A 256 9.75 -15.23 4.04
N ASP A 257 9.24 -16.11 4.88
CA ASP A 257 8.86 -15.83 6.26
C ASP A 257 9.41 -16.90 7.21
N GLU A 258 9.19 -16.73 8.50
CA GLU A 258 9.61 -17.65 9.54
C GLU A 258 8.40 -18.24 10.27
N LEU A 259 8.31 -19.56 10.36
CA LEU A 259 7.28 -20.27 11.11
C LEU A 259 7.97 -21.15 12.16
N TYR A 260 7.86 -20.75 13.44
CA TYR A 260 8.49 -21.43 14.59
C TYR A 260 9.99 -21.71 14.41
N GLY A 261 10.78 -20.69 14.04
CA GLY A 261 12.24 -20.86 13.88
C GLY A 261 12.66 -21.46 12.54
N ARG A 262 11.72 -21.75 11.64
CA ARG A 262 12.00 -22.41 10.35
C ARG A 262 11.66 -21.48 9.20
N PRO A 263 12.57 -21.30 8.22
CA PRO A 263 12.26 -20.52 7.02
C PRO A 263 11.18 -21.24 6.21
N VAL A 264 10.13 -20.51 5.85
CA VAL A 264 9.02 -21.00 5.03
C VAL A 264 8.77 -20.06 3.85
N VAL A 265 8.34 -20.66 2.74
CA VAL A 265 7.87 -19.92 1.56
C VAL A 265 6.37 -19.71 1.70
N VAL A 266 5.93 -18.45 1.80
CA VAL A 266 4.52 -18.11 2.01
C VAL A 266 3.93 -17.51 0.74
N PHE A 267 2.81 -18.08 0.30
CA PHE A 267 1.99 -17.60 -0.81
C PHE A 267 0.85 -16.75 -0.24
N ARG A 268 0.93 -15.43 -0.42
CA ARG A 268 -0.09 -14.50 0.08
C ARG A 268 -0.96 -13.99 -1.06
N SER A 269 -2.28 -14.15 -0.93
CA SER A 269 -3.28 -13.61 -1.87
C SER A 269 -3.85 -12.25 -1.45
N THR A 270 -3.51 -11.78 -0.24
CA THR A 270 -3.92 -10.48 0.30
C THR A 270 -2.67 -9.68 0.70
N PRO A 271 -2.71 -8.34 0.62
CA PRO A 271 -1.59 -7.50 1.04
C PRO A 271 -1.20 -7.77 2.50
N ASP A 272 0.10 -7.69 2.79
CA ASP A 272 0.68 -7.97 4.11
C ASP A 272 0.03 -7.15 5.21
N PHE A 273 0.14 -7.65 6.46
CA PHE A 273 -0.12 -6.87 7.67
C PHE A 273 0.77 -5.61 7.64
N SER A 274 0.20 -4.53 7.12
CA SER A 274 0.89 -3.30 6.79
C SER A 274 0.39 -2.20 7.71
N TRP A 275 1.17 -1.13 7.86
CA TRP A 275 0.70 0.08 8.54
C TRP A 275 -0.63 0.60 7.97
N GLN A 276 -0.92 0.28 6.72
CA GLN A 276 -2.21 0.56 6.09
C GLN A 276 -3.35 -0.25 6.72
N ALA A 277 -3.14 -1.52 7.08
CA ALA A 277 -4.15 -2.35 7.73
C ALA A 277 -4.47 -1.86 9.16
N VAL A 278 -3.45 -1.38 9.88
CA VAL A 278 -3.67 -0.71 11.18
C VAL A 278 -4.41 0.61 10.98
N GLY A 279 -3.99 1.43 10.02
CA GLY A 279 -4.68 2.67 9.67
C GLY A 279 -6.14 2.45 9.27
N LYS A 280 -6.42 1.38 8.52
CA LYS A 280 -7.77 0.94 8.13
C LYS A 280 -8.64 0.68 9.35
N GLN A 281 -8.14 -0.08 10.32
CA GLN A 281 -8.86 -0.38 11.56
C GLN A 281 -9.17 0.89 12.36
N SER A 282 -8.22 1.82 12.45
CA SER A 282 -8.43 3.11 13.10
C SER A 282 -9.49 3.95 12.38
N ILE A 283 -9.45 4.01 11.04
CA ILE A 283 -10.44 4.70 10.21
C ILE A 283 -11.83 4.07 10.40
N ASP A 284 -11.92 2.75 10.40
CA ASP A 284 -13.19 2.04 10.60
C ASP A 284 -13.79 2.35 11.96
N PHE A 285 -12.98 2.27 13.03
CA PHE A 285 -13.44 2.52 14.38
C PHE A 285 -13.85 3.98 14.59
N VAL A 286 -12.97 4.94 14.27
CA VAL A 286 -13.22 6.37 14.44
C VAL A 286 -14.36 6.83 13.54
N GLY A 287 -14.36 6.38 12.28
CA GLY A 287 -15.39 6.73 11.31
C GLY A 287 -16.76 6.17 11.70
N ALA A 288 -16.84 4.92 12.17
CA ALA A 288 -18.10 4.34 12.65
C ALA A 288 -18.60 5.04 13.93
N LEU A 289 -17.69 5.34 14.88
CA LEU A 289 -18.05 6.07 16.10
C LEU A 289 -18.60 7.46 15.78
N PHE A 290 -17.90 8.21 14.92
CA PHE A 290 -18.32 9.52 14.48
C PHE A 290 -19.66 9.47 13.73
N ALA A 291 -19.84 8.51 12.82
CA ALA A 291 -21.09 8.33 12.10
C ALA A 291 -22.26 7.99 13.04
N ILE A 292 -22.06 7.14 14.04
CA ILE A 292 -23.10 6.82 15.04
C ILE A 292 -23.50 8.07 15.83
N LEU A 293 -22.54 8.88 16.28
CA LEU A 293 -22.83 10.11 17.00
C LEU A 293 -23.59 11.11 16.11
N LEU A 294 -23.11 11.33 14.89
CA LEU A 294 -23.72 12.23 13.91
C LEU A 294 -25.14 11.80 13.52
N PHE A 295 -25.35 10.50 13.27
CA PHE A 295 -26.63 9.95 12.85
C PHE A 295 -27.49 9.46 14.03
N SER A 296 -27.09 9.70 15.28
CA SER A 296 -27.86 9.28 16.46
C SER A 296 -29.30 9.83 16.50
N PRO A 297 -29.60 11.08 16.08
CA PRO A 297 -30.99 11.56 16.05
C PRO A 297 -31.81 10.81 15.00
N ILE A 298 -31.21 10.49 13.84
CA ILE A 298 -31.86 9.73 12.77
C ILE A 298 -32.12 8.29 13.20
N LEU A 299 -31.13 7.63 13.83
CA LEU A 299 -31.30 6.30 14.40
C LEU A 299 -32.46 6.23 15.40
N MET A 300 -32.60 7.24 16.26
CA MET A 300 -33.69 7.34 17.23
C MET A 300 -35.04 7.56 16.53
N PHE A 301 -35.10 8.45 15.54
CA PHE A 301 -36.33 8.70 14.77
C PHE A 301 -36.78 7.46 13.99
N CYS A 302 -35.87 6.78 13.29
CA CYS A 302 -36.16 5.54 12.58
C CYS A 302 -36.67 4.45 13.54
N THR A 303 -36.05 4.32 14.71
CA THR A 303 -36.48 3.39 15.76
C THR A 303 -37.92 3.66 16.21
N LEU A 304 -38.25 4.93 16.45
CA LEU A 304 -39.60 5.34 16.86
C LEU A 304 -40.61 5.11 15.73
N ALA A 305 -40.29 5.52 14.51
CA ALA A 305 -41.17 5.38 13.34
C ALA A 305 -41.53 3.90 13.09
N ILE A 306 -40.55 2.99 13.12
CA ILE A 306 -40.79 1.54 12.94
C ILE A 306 -41.67 0.99 14.06
N ARG A 307 -41.42 1.40 15.32
CA ARG A 307 -42.15 0.90 16.49
C ARG A 307 -43.61 1.36 16.51
N LEU A 308 -43.89 2.56 15.99
CA LEU A 308 -45.25 3.11 15.90
C LEU A 308 -46.04 2.59 14.71
N THR A 309 -45.38 2.24 13.60
CA THR A 309 -46.04 1.85 12.34
C THR A 309 -46.10 0.34 12.10
N SER A 310 -45.30 -0.47 12.80
CA SER A 310 -45.23 -1.92 12.59
C SER A 310 -45.01 -2.69 13.90
N LYS A 311 -45.80 -3.74 14.13
CA LYS A 311 -45.69 -4.62 15.32
C LYS A 311 -44.44 -5.49 15.25
N GLY A 312 -43.70 -5.63 16.34
CA GLY A 312 -42.52 -6.51 16.47
C GLY A 312 -41.17 -5.77 16.62
N PRO A 313 -40.03 -6.46 16.48
CA PRO A 313 -38.71 -5.88 16.78
C PRO A 313 -38.28 -4.82 15.76
N VAL A 314 -37.61 -3.77 16.25
CA VAL A 314 -37.09 -2.67 15.40
C VAL A 314 -35.93 -3.13 14.52
N PHE A 315 -35.03 -3.95 15.08
CA PHE A 315 -33.87 -4.46 14.35
C PHE A 315 -34.17 -5.82 13.73
N PHE A 316 -33.88 -5.93 12.44
CA PHE A 316 -33.74 -7.21 11.75
C PHE A 316 -32.31 -7.73 11.94
N LYS A 317 -32.19 -9.03 12.23
CA LYS A 317 -30.92 -9.72 12.47
C LYS A 317 -30.80 -10.86 11.47
N GLN A 318 -29.68 -10.93 10.76
CA GLN A 318 -29.43 -12.01 9.81
C GLN A 318 -27.99 -12.51 9.91
N GLN A 319 -27.79 -13.82 9.82
CA GLN A 319 -26.46 -14.41 9.73
C GLN A 319 -25.85 -14.13 8.36
N ARG A 320 -24.65 -13.57 8.37
CA ARG A 320 -23.89 -13.25 7.17
C ARG A 320 -22.48 -13.80 7.28
N SER A 321 -21.88 -14.11 6.12
CA SER A 321 -20.50 -14.58 6.06
C SER A 321 -19.53 -13.41 6.22
N GLY A 322 -18.70 -13.47 7.26
CA GLY A 322 -17.64 -12.50 7.55
C GLY A 322 -16.27 -12.93 7.06
N LEU A 323 -15.23 -12.40 7.72
CA LEU A 323 -13.84 -12.74 7.43
C LEU A 323 -13.60 -14.25 7.55
N ASN A 324 -12.94 -14.84 6.56
CA ASN A 324 -12.70 -16.26 6.39
C ASN A 324 -13.97 -17.13 6.39
N GLY A 325 -15.12 -16.52 6.08
CA GLY A 325 -16.42 -17.20 6.11
C GLY A 325 -17.00 -17.38 7.51
N ARG A 326 -16.39 -16.80 8.56
CA ARG A 326 -16.93 -16.87 9.93
C ARG A 326 -18.30 -16.15 9.98
N PRO A 327 -19.38 -16.84 10.37
CA PRO A 327 -20.69 -16.20 10.48
C PRO A 327 -20.71 -15.09 11.53
N PHE A 328 -21.41 -13.99 11.25
CA PHE A 328 -21.71 -12.93 12.20
C PHE A 328 -23.15 -12.42 12.03
N THR A 329 -23.69 -11.80 13.08
CA THR A 329 -25.05 -11.27 13.07
C THR A 329 -25.07 -9.83 12.57
N MET A 330 -25.55 -9.62 11.35
CA MET A 330 -25.69 -8.30 10.75
C MET A 330 -26.96 -7.62 11.25
N PHE A 331 -26.86 -6.35 11.66
CA PHE A 331 -27.99 -5.54 12.10
C PHE A 331 -28.51 -4.65 10.97
N LYS A 332 -29.82 -4.63 10.77
CA LYS A 332 -30.52 -3.64 9.92
C LYS A 332 -31.77 -3.15 10.62
N PHE A 333 -32.31 -2.01 10.20
CA PHE A 333 -33.69 -1.72 10.56
C PHE A 333 -34.64 -2.64 9.80
N ARG A 334 -35.70 -3.06 10.49
CA ARG A 334 -36.75 -3.85 9.86
C ARG A 334 -37.52 -2.97 8.88
N THR A 335 -37.47 -3.35 7.60
CA THR A 335 -38.18 -2.68 6.51
C THR A 335 -39.34 -3.51 5.96
N MET A 336 -39.39 -4.80 6.28
CA MET A 336 -40.39 -5.75 5.82
C MET A 336 -41.33 -6.21 6.94
N VAL A 337 -42.46 -6.80 6.56
CA VAL A 337 -43.39 -7.49 7.47
C VAL A 337 -42.72 -8.70 8.15
N THR A 338 -43.24 -9.12 9.31
CA THR A 338 -42.60 -10.14 10.16
C THR A 338 -42.56 -11.54 9.55
N ASP A 339 -43.49 -11.84 8.64
CA ASP A 339 -43.65 -13.08 7.88
C ASP A 339 -42.88 -13.08 6.54
N ALA A 340 -42.11 -12.03 6.26
CA ALA A 340 -41.47 -11.84 4.95
C ALA A 340 -40.58 -13.01 4.51
N GLU A 341 -39.89 -13.66 5.46
CA GLU A 341 -38.97 -14.75 5.13
C GLU A 341 -39.69 -16.05 4.74
N GLN A 342 -40.88 -16.29 5.28
CA GLN A 342 -41.74 -17.40 4.87
C GLN A 342 -42.27 -17.21 3.45
N ARG A 343 -42.47 -15.95 3.04
CA ARG A 343 -42.93 -15.56 1.70
C ARG A 343 -41.79 -15.43 0.68
N LYS A 344 -40.54 -15.72 1.07
CA LYS A 344 -39.38 -15.66 0.15
C LYS A 344 -39.49 -16.72 -0.94
N ASP A 345 -39.91 -17.92 -0.58
CA ASP A 345 -40.01 -19.06 -1.51
C ASP A 345 -41.06 -18.80 -2.60
N GLU A 346 -42.15 -18.13 -2.26
CA GLU A 346 -43.20 -17.71 -3.20
C GLU A 346 -42.70 -16.68 -4.23
N LEU A 347 -41.65 -15.91 -3.89
CA LEU A 347 -41.10 -14.84 -4.72
C LEU A 347 -39.85 -15.25 -5.51
N LEU A 348 -39.33 -16.48 -5.32
CA LEU A 348 -38.18 -16.99 -6.07
C LEU A 348 -38.40 -16.96 -7.59
N ALA A 349 -39.64 -17.14 -8.04
CA ALA A 349 -40.03 -17.06 -9.45
C ALA A 349 -39.83 -15.67 -10.08
N TYR A 350 -39.72 -14.62 -9.26
CA TYR A 350 -39.54 -13.24 -9.69
C TYR A 350 -38.09 -12.74 -9.50
N ASN A 351 -37.13 -13.62 -9.22
CA ASN A 351 -35.74 -13.24 -9.01
C ASN A 351 -35.15 -12.62 -10.29
N GLU A 352 -34.68 -11.38 -10.18
CA GLU A 352 -34.10 -10.61 -11.29
C GLU A 352 -32.57 -10.81 -11.40
N MET A 353 -31.96 -11.46 -10.42
CA MET A 353 -30.52 -11.70 -10.39
C MET A 353 -30.19 -13.15 -10.77
N ALA A 354 -29.25 -13.33 -11.69
CA ALA A 354 -28.72 -14.64 -12.01
C ALA A 354 -27.68 -15.08 -10.95
N GLY A 355 -27.77 -16.32 -10.48
CA GLY A 355 -26.86 -16.91 -9.50
C GLY A 355 -27.50 -17.12 -8.10
N PRO A 356 -26.69 -17.30 -7.05
CA PRO A 356 -27.17 -17.69 -5.72
C PRO A 356 -27.82 -16.55 -4.93
N VAL A 357 -27.89 -15.34 -5.51
CA VAL A 357 -28.38 -14.14 -4.82
C VAL A 357 -29.83 -13.85 -5.23
N PHE A 358 -30.63 -13.45 -4.25
CA PHE A 358 -32.04 -13.09 -4.46
C PHE A 358 -32.25 -11.57 -4.50
N LYS A 359 -32.83 -11.06 -5.59
CA LYS A 359 -33.21 -9.65 -5.78
C LYS A 359 -34.53 -9.55 -6.57
N VAL A 360 -35.48 -8.75 -6.09
CA VAL A 360 -36.78 -8.49 -6.75
C VAL A 360 -37.08 -7.00 -6.64
N THR A 361 -37.43 -6.35 -7.76
CA THR A 361 -37.86 -4.95 -7.77
C THR A 361 -39.31 -4.83 -7.27
N ASN A 362 -39.61 -3.83 -6.42
CA ASN A 362 -40.94 -3.62 -5.82
C ASN A 362 -41.48 -4.80 -4.99
N ASP A 363 -40.67 -5.29 -4.05
CA ASP A 363 -41.04 -6.38 -3.17
C ASP A 363 -42.29 -6.07 -2.31
N PRO A 364 -43.39 -6.85 -2.44
CA PRO A 364 -44.66 -6.58 -1.75
C PRO A 364 -44.59 -6.78 -0.23
N ARG A 365 -43.47 -7.31 0.29
CA ARG A 365 -43.23 -7.52 1.73
C ARG A 365 -42.74 -6.25 2.42
N ILE A 366 -42.39 -5.20 1.67
CA ILE A 366 -41.85 -3.94 2.21
C ILE A 366 -42.98 -3.08 2.79
N THR A 367 -42.79 -2.56 4.00
CA THR A 367 -43.71 -1.59 4.63
C THR A 367 -43.53 -0.19 4.04
N PRO A 368 -44.53 0.71 4.08
CA PRO A 368 -44.39 2.07 3.55
C PRO A 368 -43.23 2.85 4.18
N ILE A 369 -43.04 2.75 5.51
CA ILE A 369 -41.87 3.31 6.20
C ILE A 369 -40.58 2.61 5.76
N GLY A 370 -40.62 1.29 5.54
CA GLY A 370 -39.49 0.50 5.08
C GLY A 370 -39.02 0.91 3.69
N GLN A 371 -39.93 1.29 2.80
CA GLN A 371 -39.61 1.81 1.47
C GLN A 371 -38.85 3.14 1.59
N PHE A 372 -39.31 4.06 2.44
CA PHE A 372 -38.58 5.30 2.72
C PHE A 372 -37.17 5.03 3.27
N LEU A 373 -37.04 4.10 4.22
CA LEU A 373 -35.75 3.76 4.82
C LEU A 373 -34.78 3.16 3.79
N ARG A 374 -35.24 2.28 2.90
CA ARG A 374 -34.42 1.70 1.83
C ARG A 374 -33.98 2.74 0.80
N ASN A 375 -34.90 3.64 0.39
CA ASN A 375 -34.61 4.67 -0.59
C ASN A 375 -33.50 5.62 -0.15
N ARG A 376 -33.39 5.88 1.16
CA ARG A 376 -32.33 6.70 1.75
C ARG A 376 -31.19 5.88 2.36
N SER A 377 -31.20 4.55 2.20
CA SER A 377 -30.27 3.59 2.84
C SER A 377 -30.16 3.76 4.37
N PHE A 378 -31.18 4.34 5.02
CA PHE A 378 -31.22 4.49 6.46
C PHE A 378 -31.40 3.14 7.16
N ASP A 379 -31.94 2.14 6.47
CA ASP A 379 -32.08 0.79 6.99
C ASP A 379 -30.74 0.10 7.28
N GLU A 380 -29.66 0.56 6.65
CA GLU A 380 -28.31 0.03 6.81
C GLU A 380 -27.50 0.70 7.93
N LEU A 381 -27.96 1.82 8.50
CA LEU A 381 -27.25 2.53 9.58
C LEU A 381 -26.91 1.67 10.81
N PRO A 382 -27.75 0.71 11.27
CA PRO A 382 -27.40 -0.15 12.40
C PRO A 382 -26.15 -1.03 12.16
N GLN A 383 -25.72 -1.22 10.91
CA GLN A 383 -24.49 -1.95 10.59
C GLN A 383 -23.23 -1.24 11.10
N LEU A 384 -23.29 0.07 11.40
CA LEU A 384 -22.19 0.79 12.03
C LEU A 384 -21.79 0.17 13.39
N PHE A 385 -22.74 -0.45 14.11
CA PHE A 385 -22.45 -1.21 15.32
C PHE A 385 -21.64 -2.49 15.03
N ASN A 386 -21.85 -3.14 13.88
CA ASN A 386 -21.04 -4.28 13.44
C ASN A 386 -19.61 -3.85 13.08
N VAL A 387 -19.45 -2.64 12.54
CA VAL A 387 -18.12 -2.05 12.27
C VAL A 387 -17.37 -1.78 13.58
N LEU A 388 -18.03 -1.18 14.58
CA LEU A 388 -17.44 -0.97 15.91
C LEU A 388 -17.05 -2.27 16.62
N ARG A 389 -17.83 -3.35 16.44
CA ARG A 389 -17.52 -4.69 16.96
C ARG A 389 -16.40 -5.40 16.20
N GLY A 390 -15.93 -4.82 15.10
CA GLY A 390 -14.88 -5.38 14.26
C GLY A 390 -15.32 -6.54 13.37
N GLU A 391 -16.62 -6.82 13.28
CA GLU A 391 -17.20 -7.85 12.41
C GLU A 391 -17.25 -7.37 10.94
N MET A 392 -17.47 -6.06 10.76
CA MET A 392 -17.49 -5.39 9.47
C MET A 392 -16.43 -4.27 9.41
N SER A 393 -16.28 -3.72 8.22
CA SER A 393 -15.46 -2.57 7.85
C SER A 393 -16.36 -1.48 7.23
N LEU A 394 -15.94 -0.20 7.22
CA LEU A 394 -16.69 0.82 6.48
C LEU A 394 -16.68 0.54 4.98
N VAL A 395 -15.55 0.05 4.45
CA VAL A 395 -15.36 -0.30 3.04
C VAL A 395 -14.88 -1.74 2.92
N GLY A 396 -15.52 -2.51 2.04
CA GLY A 396 -15.18 -3.92 1.81
C GLY A 396 -16.26 -4.64 1.01
N PRO A 397 -16.05 -5.89 0.58
CA PRO A 397 -17.05 -6.68 -0.13
C PRO A 397 -18.38 -6.77 0.63
N ARG A 398 -19.51 -6.76 -0.07
CA ARG A 398 -20.82 -6.78 0.59
C ARG A 398 -21.08 -8.13 1.28
N PRO A 399 -21.51 -8.17 2.56
CA PRO A 399 -21.75 -9.43 3.25
C PRO A 399 -22.94 -10.19 2.64
N LEU A 400 -22.73 -11.45 2.22
CA LEU A 400 -23.80 -12.33 1.74
C LEU A 400 -24.36 -13.21 2.86
N PRO A 401 -25.62 -13.67 2.76
CA PRO A 401 -26.15 -14.69 3.66
C PRO A 401 -25.27 -15.93 3.65
N VAL A 402 -25.25 -16.63 4.77
CA VAL A 402 -24.46 -17.86 4.92
C VAL A 402 -24.90 -18.89 3.87
N ASP A 403 -26.21 -19.05 3.65
CA ASP A 403 -26.77 -20.01 2.71
C ASP A 403 -26.31 -19.74 1.27
N GLU A 404 -26.35 -18.48 0.81
CA GLU A 404 -25.86 -18.09 -0.52
C GLU A 404 -24.33 -18.31 -0.66
N THR A 405 -23.59 -18.14 0.44
CA THR A 405 -22.13 -18.37 0.47
C THR A 405 -21.77 -19.86 0.43
N MET A 406 -22.66 -20.74 0.89
CA MET A 406 -22.49 -22.19 0.80
C MET A 406 -22.73 -22.69 -0.62
N GLN A 407 -23.52 -21.99 -1.42
CA GLN A 407 -23.86 -22.33 -2.81
C GLN A 407 -22.84 -21.84 -3.85
N PHE A 408 -21.65 -21.42 -3.43
CA PHE A 408 -20.61 -20.98 -4.37
C PHE A 408 -19.99 -22.17 -5.12
N ASP A 409 -20.34 -22.33 -6.39
CA ASP A 409 -19.77 -23.35 -7.27
C ASP A 409 -18.29 -23.08 -7.62
N GLU A 410 -17.94 -21.81 -7.85
CA GLU A 410 -16.58 -21.41 -8.22
C GLU A 410 -15.74 -21.08 -6.98
N LEU A 411 -14.63 -21.80 -6.77
CA LEU A 411 -13.68 -21.55 -5.67
C LEU A 411 -13.15 -20.11 -5.66
N ALA A 412 -13.02 -19.49 -6.84
CA ALA A 412 -12.61 -18.10 -7.00
C ALA A 412 -13.54 -17.13 -6.25
N HIS A 413 -14.83 -17.43 -6.16
CA HIS A 413 -15.81 -16.60 -5.44
C HIS A 413 -15.55 -16.57 -3.94
N ARG A 414 -14.96 -17.62 -3.35
CA ARG A 414 -14.65 -17.67 -1.91
C ARG A 414 -13.56 -16.69 -1.52
N ARG A 415 -12.72 -16.25 -2.46
CA ARG A 415 -11.64 -15.28 -2.19
C ARG A 415 -12.17 -13.96 -1.64
N ARG A 416 -13.41 -13.56 -1.95
CA ARG A 416 -14.03 -12.36 -1.35
C ARG A 416 -14.13 -12.40 0.18
N LEU A 417 -14.12 -13.60 0.76
CA LEU A 417 -14.16 -13.81 2.21
C LEU A 417 -12.80 -13.59 2.89
N SER A 418 -11.72 -13.33 2.13
CA SER A 418 -10.38 -13.13 2.70
C SER A 418 -10.20 -11.76 3.37
N VAL A 419 -11.20 -10.88 3.29
CA VAL A 419 -11.21 -9.55 3.92
C VAL A 419 -12.51 -9.34 4.69
N LYS A 420 -12.52 -8.36 5.61
CA LYS A 420 -13.75 -8.01 6.33
C LYS A 420 -14.80 -7.47 5.35
N PRO A 421 -16.07 -7.88 5.47
CA PRO A 421 -17.14 -7.30 4.67
C PRO A 421 -17.34 -5.82 4.98
N GLY A 422 -17.80 -5.06 3.99
CA GLY A 422 -17.98 -3.61 4.06
C GLY A 422 -19.43 -3.15 4.24
N LEU A 423 -19.60 -1.97 4.83
CA LEU A 423 -20.84 -1.20 4.77
C LEU A 423 -21.08 -0.67 3.35
N THR A 424 -20.04 -0.17 2.70
CA THR A 424 -20.02 0.17 1.27
C THR A 424 -18.96 -0.64 0.54
N CYS A 425 -19.11 -0.78 -0.77
CA CYS A 425 -18.23 -1.59 -1.61
C CYS A 425 -18.05 -0.96 -3.00
N LEU A 426 -17.07 -1.45 -3.76
CA LEU A 426 -16.79 -0.97 -5.11
C LEU A 426 -18.01 -1.15 -6.04
N TRP A 427 -18.65 -2.33 -5.98
CA TRP A 427 -19.89 -2.60 -6.71
C TRP A 427 -21.00 -1.58 -6.42
N GLN A 428 -21.14 -1.15 -5.16
CA GLN A 428 -22.21 -0.23 -4.74
C GLN A 428 -22.06 1.16 -5.36
N ILE A 429 -20.84 1.60 -5.65
CA ILE A 429 -20.58 2.89 -6.31
C ILE A 429 -20.44 2.78 -7.83
N SER A 430 -20.34 1.56 -8.38
CA SER A 430 -20.18 1.28 -9.81
C SER A 430 -21.51 0.98 -10.51
N GLY A 431 -22.62 1.56 -10.05
CA GLY A 431 -23.89 1.54 -10.77
C GLY A 431 -24.96 0.58 -10.27
N ARG A 432 -24.83 -0.05 -9.08
CA ARG A 432 -25.78 -0.84 -8.21
C ARG A 432 -26.95 -1.62 -8.86
N ASN A 433 -27.65 -1.04 -9.83
CA ASN A 433 -28.70 -1.60 -10.67
C ASN A 433 -28.24 -2.15 -12.03
N GLU A 434 -27.12 -1.70 -12.57
CA GLU A 434 -26.62 -2.15 -13.89
C GLU A 434 -25.94 -3.52 -13.84
N VAL A 435 -25.51 -3.95 -12.65
CA VAL A 435 -24.87 -5.25 -12.45
C VAL A 435 -25.96 -6.30 -12.18
N THR A 436 -26.34 -7.01 -13.25
CA THR A 436 -27.34 -8.09 -13.23
C THR A 436 -26.74 -9.49 -13.06
N ASP A 437 -25.43 -9.62 -13.29
CA ASP A 437 -24.69 -10.88 -13.17
C ASP A 437 -23.87 -10.93 -11.87
N PHE A 438 -24.02 -12.03 -11.12
CA PHE A 438 -23.23 -12.30 -9.93
C PHE A 438 -21.72 -12.38 -10.23
N LYS A 439 -21.31 -12.86 -11.41
CA LYS A 439 -19.89 -12.93 -11.76
C LYS A 439 -19.24 -11.55 -11.84
N GLU A 440 -19.95 -10.58 -12.40
CA GLU A 440 -19.47 -9.19 -12.49
C GLU A 440 -19.38 -8.53 -11.11
N TRP A 441 -20.33 -8.83 -10.22
CA TRP A 441 -20.22 -8.40 -8.82
C TRP A 441 -18.98 -9.00 -8.15
N VAL A 442 -18.76 -10.31 -8.27
CA VAL A 442 -17.57 -10.94 -7.71
C VAL A 442 -16.30 -10.34 -8.32
N ARG A 443 -16.29 -10.05 -9.62
CA ARG A 443 -15.16 -9.36 -10.28
C ARG A 443 -14.82 -8.05 -9.61
N LEU A 444 -15.81 -7.21 -9.31
CA LEU A 444 -15.61 -5.93 -8.62
C LEU A 444 -15.16 -6.09 -7.16
N ASP A 445 -15.67 -7.11 -6.45
CA ASP A 445 -15.21 -7.45 -5.10
C ASP A 445 -13.74 -7.88 -5.11
N LEU A 446 -13.32 -8.67 -6.10
CA LEU A 446 -11.93 -9.10 -6.27
C LEU A 446 -11.03 -7.94 -6.71
N GLU A 447 -11.49 -7.08 -7.61
CA GLU A 447 -10.77 -5.87 -8.05
C GLU A 447 -10.46 -4.95 -6.87
N TYR A 448 -11.41 -4.81 -5.94
CA TYR A 448 -11.18 -4.09 -4.67
C TYR A 448 -10.10 -4.75 -3.82
N ILE A 449 -10.14 -6.07 -3.64
CA ILE A 449 -9.17 -6.82 -2.83
C ILE A 449 -7.76 -6.73 -3.43
N ASP A 450 -7.66 -6.85 -4.75
CA ASP A 450 -6.39 -6.84 -5.50
C ASP A 450 -5.72 -5.47 -5.49
N ASN A 451 -6.51 -4.40 -5.56
CA ASN A 451 -6.02 -3.01 -5.64
C ASN A 451 -6.20 -2.25 -4.32
N TRP A 452 -6.42 -2.96 -3.22
CA TRP A 452 -6.74 -2.34 -1.94
C TRP A 452 -5.65 -1.36 -1.49
N SER A 453 -6.09 -0.17 -1.11
CA SER A 453 -5.28 0.86 -0.47
C SER A 453 -6.17 1.78 0.35
N LEU A 454 -5.61 2.44 1.37
CA LEU A 454 -6.36 3.45 2.14
C LEU A 454 -6.94 4.57 1.27
N TRP A 455 -6.23 4.92 0.20
CA TRP A 455 -6.71 5.93 -0.75
C TRP A 455 -7.92 5.44 -1.56
N LEU A 456 -7.95 4.17 -1.92
CA LEU A 456 -9.11 3.56 -2.57
C LEU A 456 -10.32 3.56 -1.62
N ASP A 457 -10.12 3.25 -0.33
CA ASP A 457 -11.21 3.30 0.66
C ASP A 457 -11.78 4.72 0.80
N ILE A 458 -10.92 5.75 0.88
CA ILE A 458 -11.36 7.16 0.92
C ILE A 458 -12.16 7.51 -0.34
N LYS A 459 -11.68 7.11 -1.53
CA LYS A 459 -12.42 7.32 -2.79
C LYS A 459 -13.80 6.66 -2.76
N ILE A 460 -13.90 5.43 -2.27
CA ILE A 460 -15.17 4.71 -2.19
C ILE A 460 -16.12 5.41 -1.21
N LEU A 461 -15.64 5.81 -0.03
CA LEU A 461 -16.44 6.55 0.95
C LEU A 461 -16.99 7.86 0.37
N LEU A 462 -16.13 8.66 -0.28
CA LEU A 462 -16.55 9.92 -0.90
C LEU A 462 -17.55 9.72 -2.03
N ARG A 463 -17.37 8.68 -2.86
CA ARG A 463 -18.32 8.33 -3.92
C ARG A 463 -19.62 7.73 -3.39
N THR A 464 -19.64 7.21 -2.16
CA THR A 464 -20.86 6.66 -1.55
C THR A 464 -21.85 7.76 -1.16
N ILE A 465 -21.36 8.94 -0.77
CA ILE A 465 -22.21 10.07 -0.33
C ILE A 465 -23.27 10.46 -1.38
N PRO A 466 -22.92 10.79 -2.65
CA PRO A 466 -23.92 11.17 -3.64
C PRO A 466 -24.87 10.01 -3.98
N VAL A 467 -24.41 8.75 -3.95
CA VAL A 467 -25.26 7.57 -4.21
C VAL A 467 -26.34 7.43 -3.14
N VAL A 468 -25.99 7.62 -1.87
CA VAL A 468 -26.95 7.53 -0.75
C VAL A 468 -27.93 8.72 -0.75
N ILE A 469 -27.46 9.92 -1.10
CA ILE A 469 -28.31 11.12 -1.16
C ILE A 469 -29.25 11.08 -2.38
N GLY A 470 -28.75 10.64 -3.54
CA GLY A 470 -29.49 10.56 -4.80
C GLY A 470 -30.57 9.49 -4.81
N GLY A 471 -30.44 8.45 -3.97
CA GLY A 471 -31.37 7.31 -3.98
C GLY A 471 -31.24 6.41 -5.22
N ASP A 472 -30.25 6.68 -6.09
CA ASP A 472 -29.93 5.86 -7.25
C ASP A 472 -29.53 4.46 -6.78
N GLY A 473 -30.31 3.44 -7.19
CA GLY A 473 -30.04 2.05 -6.84
C GLY A 473 -31.00 1.40 -5.82
N ALA A 474 -31.96 2.14 -5.25
CA ALA A 474 -32.96 1.58 -4.33
C ALA A 474 -34.33 1.45 -5.04
N ARG A 475 -34.54 0.34 -5.74
CA ARG A 475 -35.87 -0.10 -6.22
C ARG A 475 -36.10 -1.55 -5.83
#